data_AF-A0A924YRX0-F1
#
_entry.id   AF-A0A924YRX0-F1
#
_cell.length_a   1.000
_cell.length_b   1.000
_cell.length_c   1.000
_cell.angle_alpha   90.00
_cell.angle_beta   90.00
_cell.angle_gamma   90.00
#
_symmetry.space_group_name_H-M   'P 1'
#
loop_
_entity.id
_entity.type
_entity.pdbx_description
1 polymer ?
#
loop_
_entity_poly.entity_id
_entity_poly.type
_entity_poly.pdbx_seq_one_letter_code
_entity_poly.pdbx_strand_id
1 'polypeptide(L)'
;MPIDVDSEIRVFDRDEFHSLAHRVLGIAFDVHNEFGRLLDESIYKRAIAMRCAVAGILPARQEVQITVRFEGFEKRYFMDLLFAFGLMVEAKTVESLTKAHFSQALHYF
;
A
#
# COMPACT_ATOMS: atom_id res chain seq x y z
N MET A 1 14.73 -10.84 13.94
CA MET A 1 14.79 -9.46 13.40
C MET A 1 13.90 -8.59 14.28
N PRO A 2 14.25 -7.33 14.61
CA PRO A 2 13.40 -6.46 15.44
C PRO A 2 12.10 -6.03 14.72
N ILE A 3 11.92 -6.43 13.47
CA ILE A 3 10.78 -6.09 12.62
C ILE A 3 10.06 -7.40 12.27
N ASP A 4 8.75 -7.41 12.47
CA ASP A 4 7.83 -8.49 12.15
C ASP A 4 6.70 -7.94 11.27
N VAL A 5 6.44 -8.58 10.14
CA VAL A 5 5.40 -8.17 9.19
C VAL A 5 4.37 -9.27 9.12
N ASP A 6 3.08 -8.94 9.24
CA ASP A 6 1.99 -9.91 9.23
C ASP A 6 1.67 -10.49 7.83
N SER A 7 2.64 -10.44 6.91
CA SER A 7 2.58 -10.94 5.54
C SER A 7 3.94 -11.46 5.09
N GLU A 8 3.91 -12.45 4.18
CA GLU A 8 5.08 -12.74 3.36
C GLU A 8 5.48 -11.49 2.55
N ILE A 9 6.78 -11.30 2.40
CA ILE A 9 7.37 -10.20 1.63
C ILE A 9 8.27 -10.76 0.53
N ARG A 10 8.01 -10.32 -0.70
CA ARG A 10 8.76 -10.68 -1.91
C ARG A 10 9.43 -9.44 -2.49
N VAL A 11 10.70 -9.58 -2.85
CA VAL A 11 11.41 -8.58 -3.65
C VAL A 11 11.24 -8.92 -5.13
N PHE A 12 10.85 -7.93 -5.92
CA PHE A 12 10.73 -8.04 -7.37
C PHE A 12 12.00 -7.54 -8.06
N ASP A 13 12.29 -8.09 -9.24
CA ASP A 13 13.19 -7.39 -10.14
C ASP A 13 12.52 -6.12 -10.72
N ARG A 14 13.30 -5.33 -11.46
CA ARG A 14 12.85 -4.06 -12.02
C ARG A 14 11.64 -4.23 -12.95
N ASP A 15 11.65 -5.25 -13.80
CA ASP A 15 10.64 -5.42 -14.84
C ASP A 15 9.34 -5.97 -14.26
N GLU A 16 9.44 -6.93 -13.34
CA GLU A 16 8.32 -7.43 -12.54
C GLU A 16 7.65 -6.29 -11.77
N PHE A 17 8.45 -5.45 -11.10
CA PHE A 17 7.96 -4.30 -10.35
C PHE A 17 7.22 -3.31 -11.27
N HIS A 18 7.84 -2.88 -12.37
CA HIS A 18 7.22 -1.91 -13.28
C HIS A 18 5.94 -2.43 -13.92
N SER A 19 5.91 -3.70 -14.32
CA SER A 19 4.72 -4.33 -14.91
C SER A 19 3.56 -4.38 -13.91
N LEU A 20 3.82 -4.83 -12.68
CA LEU A 20 2.81 -4.89 -11.63
C LEU A 20 2.34 -3.49 -11.20
N ALA A 21 3.27 -2.55 -10.99
CA ALA A 21 2.97 -1.19 -10.62
C ALA A 21 2.10 -0.48 -11.67
N HIS A 22 2.39 -0.67 -12.96
CA HIS A 22 1.59 -0.09 -14.04
C HIS A 22 0.13 -0.57 -13.98
N ARG A 23 -0.09 -1.87 -13.75
CA ARG A 23 -1.44 -2.44 -13.62
C ARG A 23 -2.19 -1.87 -12.41
N VAL A 24 -1.53 -1.80 -11.25
CA VAL A 24 -2.15 -1.25 -10.02
C VAL A 24 -2.44 0.24 -10.16
N LEU A 25 -1.53 1.01 -10.78
CA LEU A 25 -1.76 2.44 -11.05
C LEU A 25 -2.94 2.66 -11.99
N GLY A 26 -3.09 1.85 -13.05
CA GLY A 26 -4.26 1.92 -13.92
C GLY A 26 -5.56 1.78 -13.14
N ILE A 27 -5.65 0.77 -12.27
CA ILE A 27 -6.80 0.56 -11.39
C ILE A 27 -7.01 1.74 -10.43
N ALA A 28 -5.95 2.28 -9.84
CA ALA A 28 -6.04 3.42 -8.94
C ALA A 28 -6.55 4.68 -9.66
N PHE A 29 -6.13 4.92 -10.91
CA PHE A 29 -6.66 6.00 -11.73
C PHE A 29 -8.12 5.79 -12.09
N ASP A 30 -8.53 4.57 -12.44
CA ASP A 30 -9.94 4.28 -12.72
C ASP A 30 -10.83 4.54 -11.50
N VAL A 31 -10.38 4.13 -10.30
CA VAL A 31 -11.07 4.45 -9.04
C VAL A 31 -11.14 5.97 -8.82
N HIS A 32 -10.05 6.70 -9.05
CA HIS A 32 -10.03 8.16 -8.92
C HIS A 32 -10.96 8.86 -9.92
N ASN A 33 -10.97 8.42 -11.17
CA ASN A 33 -11.82 8.98 -12.22
C ASN A 33 -13.32 8.77 -11.90
N GLU A 34 -13.67 7.66 -11.25
CA GLU A 34 -15.04 7.36 -10.86
C GLU A 34 -15.48 8.12 -9.60
N PHE A 35 -14.63 8.19 -8.57
CA PHE A 35 -14.99 8.76 -7.26
C PHE A 35 -14.64 10.24 -7.10
N GLY A 36 -13.78 10.79 -7.96
CA GLY A 36 -13.34 12.17 -7.91
C GLY A 36 -12.45 12.45 -6.69
N ARG A 37 -12.82 13.44 -5.87
CA ARG A 37 -12.02 13.88 -4.70
C ARG A 37 -12.82 13.95 -3.40
N LEU A 38 -14.06 13.45 -3.42
CA LEU A 38 -15.04 13.72 -2.36
C LEU A 38 -15.06 12.66 -1.25
N LEU A 39 -14.33 11.56 -1.43
CA LEU A 39 -14.35 10.41 -0.53
C LEU A 39 -13.10 10.36 0.32
N ASP A 40 -13.21 9.71 1.48
CA ASP A 40 -12.08 9.49 2.38
C ASP A 40 -11.15 8.37 1.89
N GLU A 41 -9.91 8.37 2.41
CA GLU A 41 -8.86 7.42 2.03
C GLU A 41 -9.29 5.96 2.18
N SER A 42 -10.14 5.62 3.17
CA SER A 42 -10.53 4.23 3.42
C SER A 42 -11.36 3.67 2.25
N ILE A 43 -12.19 4.50 1.61
CA ILE A 43 -12.96 4.11 0.44
C ILE A 43 -12.04 3.84 -0.75
N TYR A 44 -11.03 4.68 -0.99
CA TYR A 44 -10.04 4.46 -2.05
C TYR A 44 -9.25 3.17 -1.81
N LYS A 45 -8.72 2.97 -0.60
CA LYS A 45 -8.01 1.74 -0.22
C LYS A 45 -8.87 0.50 -0.47
N ARG A 46 -10.16 0.58 -0.10
CA ARG A 46 -11.13 -0.50 -0.32
C ARG A 46 -11.37 -0.81 -1.77
N ALA A 47 -11.63 0.21 -2.58
CA ALA A 47 -11.92 0.04 -4.00
C ALA A 47 -10.71 -0.46 -4.79
N ILE A 48 -9.51 0.09 -4.52
CA ILE A 48 -8.27 -0.33 -5.19
C ILE A 48 -7.99 -1.80 -4.88
N ALA A 49 -8.00 -2.22 -3.59
CA ALA A 49 -7.73 -3.60 -3.23
C ALA A 49 -8.73 -4.58 -3.87
N MET A 50 -10.02 -4.24 -3.84
CA MET A 50 -11.08 -5.06 -4.43
C MET A 50 -10.89 -5.22 -5.95
N ARG A 51 -10.64 -4.12 -6.67
CA ARG A 51 -10.45 -4.16 -8.13
C ARG A 51 -9.16 -4.88 -8.52
N CYS A 52 -8.08 -4.69 -7.76
CA CYS A 52 -6.84 -5.47 -7.93
C CYS A 52 -7.09 -6.97 -7.75
N ALA A 53 -7.84 -7.37 -6.71
CA ALA A 53 -8.17 -8.78 -6.48
C ALA A 53 -9.00 -9.36 -7.64
N VAL A 54 -10.02 -8.63 -8.12
CA VAL A 54 -10.82 -9.02 -9.30
C VAL A 54 -9.97 -9.14 -10.56
N ALA A 55 -8.96 -8.28 -10.73
CA ALA A 55 -7.99 -8.32 -11.82
C ALA A 55 -6.90 -9.40 -11.66
N GLY A 56 -7.02 -10.27 -10.66
CA GLY A 56 -6.08 -11.37 -10.41
C GLY A 56 -4.75 -10.92 -9.78
N ILE A 57 -4.67 -9.70 -9.24
CA ILE A 57 -3.50 -9.20 -8.52
C ILE A 57 -3.65 -9.62 -7.06
N LEU A 58 -3.10 -10.79 -6.73
CA LEU A 58 -3.25 -11.42 -5.42
C LEU A 58 -1.89 -11.74 -4.76
N PRO A 59 -1.82 -11.72 -3.42
CA PRO A 59 -2.87 -11.23 -2.52
C PRO A 59 -3.01 -9.70 -2.63
N ALA A 60 -4.22 -9.21 -2.39
CA ALA A 60 -4.53 -7.78 -2.28
C ALA A 60 -4.87 -7.48 -0.83
N ARG A 61 -3.86 -7.15 -0.03
CA ARG A 61 -4.01 -6.93 1.42
C ARG A 61 -4.16 -5.45 1.72
N GLN A 62 -4.87 -5.18 2.81
CA GLN A 62 -5.04 -3.86 3.41
C GLN A 62 -4.46 -3.87 4.82
N GLU A 63 -4.01 -2.70 5.28
CA GLU A 63 -3.61 -2.46 6.67
C GLU A 63 -2.64 -3.54 7.20
N VAL A 64 -1.64 -3.89 6.40
CA VAL A 64 -0.65 -4.91 6.72
C VAL A 64 0.19 -4.40 7.89
N GLN A 65 0.13 -5.10 9.02
CA GLN A 65 0.77 -4.69 10.26
C GLN A 65 2.27 -4.94 10.20
N ILE A 66 3.03 -3.90 10.54
CA ILE A 66 4.46 -3.98 10.81
C ILE A 66 4.69 -3.71 12.29
N THR A 67 5.32 -4.64 12.98
CA THR A 67 5.65 -4.52 14.40
C THR A 67 7.15 -4.36 14.57
N VAL A 68 7.57 -3.24 15.16
CA VAL A 68 8.96 -2.95 15.50
C VAL A 68 9.13 -3.10 17.01
N ARG A 69 10.06 -3.97 17.42
CA ARG A 69 10.40 -4.24 18.83
C ARG A 69 11.85 -3.87 19.10
N PHE A 70 12.08 -2.99 20.06
CA PHE A 70 13.43 -2.53 20.44
C PHE A 70 13.50 -2.26 21.94
N GLU A 71 14.44 -2.90 22.65
CA GLU A 71 14.74 -2.66 24.08
C GLU A 71 13.51 -2.54 25.01
N GLY A 72 12.50 -3.39 24.80
CA GLY A 72 11.26 -3.42 25.59
C GLY A 72 10.15 -2.48 25.11
N PHE A 73 10.40 -1.69 24.08
CA PHE A 73 9.39 -0.92 23.36
C PHE A 73 8.83 -1.69 22.16
N GLU A 74 7.53 -1.53 21.90
CA GLU A 74 6.84 -2.03 20.71
C GLU A 74 6.12 -0.86 20.02
N LYS A 75 6.37 -0.68 18.71
CA LYS A 75 5.60 0.19 17.83
C LYS A 75 4.95 -0.62 16.73
N ARG A 76 3.70 -0.31 16.44
CA ARG A 76 2.99 -0.83 15.28
C ARG A 76 2.79 0.25 14.24
N TYR A 77 3.02 -0.14 13.00
CA TYR A 77 2.69 0.61 11.82
C TYR A 77 1.79 -0.23 10.91
N PHE A 78 1.14 0.41 9.95
CA PHE A 78 0.21 -0.25 9.05
C PHE A 78 0.47 0.26 7.64
N MET A 79 0.86 -0.64 6.74
CA MET A 79 0.92 -0.33 5.31
C MET A 79 -0.50 -0.33 4.78
N ASP A 80 -0.89 0.73 4.08
CA ASP A 80 -2.25 0.86 3.54
C ASP A 80 -2.65 -0.31 2.64
N LEU A 81 -1.78 -0.67 1.69
CA LEU A 81 -2.01 -1.72 0.70
C LEU A 81 -0.74 -2.51 0.40
N LEU A 82 -0.86 -3.83 0.23
CA LEU A 82 0.20 -4.70 -0.25
C LEU A 82 -0.33 -5.66 -1.31
N PHE A 83 0.28 -5.63 -2.49
CA PHE A 83 -0.06 -6.46 -3.64
C PHE A 83 1.03 -7.47 -3.96
N ALA A 84 0.63 -8.70 -4.27
CA ALA A 84 1.52 -9.77 -4.72
C ALA A 84 2.75 -9.96 -3.82
N PHE A 85 2.57 -9.75 -2.51
CA PHE A 85 3.61 -9.81 -1.47
C PHE A 85 4.75 -8.79 -1.60
N GLY A 86 4.75 -7.86 -2.55
CA GLY A 86 5.93 -6.98 -2.74
C GLY A 86 5.66 -5.58 -3.25
N LEU A 87 4.46 -5.28 -3.76
CA LEU A 87 4.10 -3.94 -4.19
C LEU A 87 3.28 -3.26 -3.10
N MET A 88 3.95 -2.44 -2.31
CA MET A 88 3.34 -1.58 -1.30
C MET A 88 2.77 -0.31 -1.95
N VAL A 89 1.58 0.11 -1.53
CA VAL A 89 0.97 1.38 -1.94
C VAL A 89 0.43 2.11 -0.72
N GLU A 90 0.88 3.35 -0.53
CA GLU A 90 0.33 4.29 0.45
C GLU A 90 -0.68 5.21 -0.26
N ALA A 91 -1.92 5.26 0.20
CA ALA A 91 -2.97 6.07 -0.41
C ALA A 91 -3.13 7.39 0.34
N LYS A 92 -3.38 8.48 -0.39
CA LYS A 92 -3.67 9.79 0.19
C LYS A 92 -4.80 10.52 -0.55
N THR A 93 -5.74 11.09 0.19
CA THR A 93 -6.78 11.99 -0.34
C THR A 93 -6.58 13.39 0.23
N VAL A 94 -5.61 14.11 -0.33
CA VAL A 94 -5.16 15.42 0.15
C VAL A 94 -5.00 16.39 -1.02
N GLU A 95 -5.14 17.69 -0.77
CA GLU A 95 -4.92 18.71 -1.82
C GLU A 95 -3.47 18.74 -2.31
N SER A 96 -2.52 18.47 -1.41
CA SER A 96 -1.09 18.41 -1.73
C SER A 96 -0.36 17.41 -0.84
N LEU A 97 0.68 16.78 -1.40
CA LEU A 97 1.57 15.91 -0.65
C LEU A 97 2.55 16.74 0.18
N THR A 98 2.68 16.39 1.46
CA THR A 98 3.59 17.05 2.40
C THR A 98 4.79 16.15 2.69
N LYS A 99 5.87 16.72 3.25
CA LYS A 99 7.03 15.94 3.72
C LYS A 99 6.63 14.84 4.70
N ALA A 100 5.61 15.06 5.53
CA ALA A 100 5.12 14.06 6.47
C ALA A 100 4.54 12.83 5.75
N HIS A 101 3.85 13.01 4.62
CA HIS A 101 3.34 11.89 3.82
C HIS A 101 4.49 11.05 3.24
N PHE A 102 5.56 11.69 2.78
CA PHE A 102 6.75 10.97 2.31
C PHE A 102 7.48 10.26 3.45
N SER A 103 7.64 10.91 4.61
CA SER A 103 8.21 10.29 5.81
C SER A 103 7.42 9.05 6.25
N GLN A 104 6.09 9.08 6.14
CA GLN A 104 5.23 7.93 6.43
C GLN A 104 5.56 6.74 5.54
N ALA A 105 5.70 6.94 4.23
CA ALA A 105 6.08 5.88 3.30
C ALA A 105 7.49 5.31 3.57
N LEU A 106 8.42 6.16 4.03
CA LEU A 106 9.79 5.75 4.35
C LEU A 106 9.91 4.87 5.61
N HIS A 107 8.90 4.82 6.47
CA HIS A 107 8.92 3.89 7.62
C HIS A 107 8.91 2.41 7.20
N TYR A 108 8.59 2.13 5.94
CA TYR A 108 8.39 0.80 5.39
C TYR A 108 9.45 0.39 4.35
N PHE A 109 10.34 1.31 3.98
CA PHE A 109 11.40 1.11 2.98
C PHE A 109 12.74 0.75 3.62
#